data_AF-A0A2N3CLF4-F1
#
_entry.id   AF-A0A2N3CLF4-F1
#
_cell.length_a   1.000
_cell.length_b   1.000
_cell.length_c   1.000
_cell.angle_alpha   90.00
_cell.angle_beta   90.00
_cell.angle_gamma   90.00
#
_symmetry.space_group_name_H-M   'P 1'
#
loop_
_entity.id
_entity.type
_entity.pdbx_description
1 polymer ?
#
loop_
_entity_poly.entity_id
_entity_poly.type
_entity_poly.pdbx_seq_one_letter_code
_entity_poly.pdbx_strand_id
1 'polypeptide(L)'
;MTLHSADAATAEEALARQEALDSDSATQVAMQNTLLTPRFYTTDFDELDAIDVTPVRAEWDPLIAEMQADPNRGHFKKNEDWDHVDWDGMDPDLRKEFIDFLISSCTAEFSGCVLYKEMKRRGSNKDITQLFQLMARDEARHAGFINDALREAGVAVNLGFLTQKKKYTYFRPKFIYYATYLSEKIGYARYITIFRHLERHPEHRFHPIFKWFREWCNDEFRHGEAFALLMRTDPKLTSGVNVLWIKFFLTAVYATMYVRDHQRPAFHAALGVDPDWYAQAVYTKTSELSKQVFPITLDIDHPRWETGLKRLQRANADLARAKQQQGLGARVARLTASLRAASAFIGLLTIPSNRHRLPATTRLEPVY
;
A
#
# COMPACT_ATOMS: atom_id res chain seq x y z
N MET A 1 -18.16 -12.55 -25.25
CA MET A 1 -17.70 -12.47 -23.86
C MET A 1 -16.56 -11.47 -23.80
N THR A 2 -16.77 -10.32 -23.18
CA THR A 2 -15.69 -9.39 -22.84
C THR A 2 -14.79 -10.05 -21.79
N LEU A 3 -13.50 -10.19 -22.08
CA LEU A 3 -12.53 -10.83 -21.19
C LEU A 3 -12.16 -9.84 -20.06
N HIS A 4 -12.47 -10.19 -18.80
CA HIS A 4 -12.22 -9.34 -17.63
C HIS A 4 -10.74 -9.38 -17.20
N SER A 5 -10.22 -8.31 -16.58
CA SER A 5 -8.84 -8.24 -16.07
C SER A 5 -8.52 -9.36 -15.07
N ALA A 6 -9.49 -9.71 -14.22
CA ALA A 6 -9.42 -10.82 -13.26
C ALA A 6 -9.10 -12.20 -13.86
N ASP A 7 -9.50 -12.47 -15.11
CA ASP A 7 -9.23 -13.75 -15.77
C ASP A 7 -7.80 -13.89 -16.30
N ALA A 8 -7.02 -12.81 -16.24
CA ALA A 8 -5.67 -12.76 -16.80
C ALA A 8 -4.75 -13.72 -16.06
N ALA A 9 -4.05 -14.57 -16.81
CA ALA A 9 -3.02 -15.46 -16.26
C ALA A 9 -1.69 -14.72 -16.02
N THR A 10 -1.53 -13.55 -16.65
CA THR A 10 -0.30 -12.74 -16.61
C THR A 10 -0.62 -11.26 -16.41
N ALA A 11 0.36 -10.50 -15.90
CA ALA A 11 0.25 -9.05 -15.80
C ALA A 11 0.03 -8.42 -17.19
N GLU A 12 0.70 -8.93 -18.23
CA GLU A 12 0.54 -8.45 -19.61
C GLU A 12 -0.90 -8.58 -20.12
N GLU A 13 -1.54 -9.72 -19.87
CA GLU A 13 -2.95 -9.93 -20.23
C GLU A 13 -3.89 -8.99 -19.46
N ALA A 14 -3.63 -8.75 -18.17
CA ALA A 14 -4.45 -7.87 -17.34
C ALA A 14 -4.38 -6.42 -17.83
N LEU A 15 -3.17 -5.94 -18.14
CA LEU A 15 -2.95 -4.56 -18.61
C LEU A 15 -3.50 -4.31 -20.00
N ALA A 16 -3.35 -5.25 -20.94
CA ALA A 16 -3.90 -5.12 -22.29
C ALA A 16 -5.44 -4.96 -22.27
N ARG A 17 -6.12 -5.51 -21.26
CA ARG A 17 -7.58 -5.40 -21.08
C ARG A 17 -8.02 -4.06 -20.49
N GLN A 18 -7.09 -3.20 -20.08
CA GLN A 18 -7.37 -1.93 -19.40
C GLN A 18 -7.24 -0.69 -20.31
N GLU A 19 -6.77 -0.80 -21.55
CA GLU A 19 -6.41 0.34 -22.41
C GLU A 19 -7.58 1.14 -23.05
N ALA A 20 -8.84 0.90 -22.68
CA ALA A 20 -9.99 1.38 -23.49
C ALA A 20 -10.67 2.70 -23.06
N LEU A 21 -10.37 3.29 -21.91
CA LEU A 21 -11.02 4.51 -21.41
C LEU A 21 -10.00 5.40 -20.67
N ASP A 22 -9.95 6.70 -21.02
CA ASP A 22 -9.09 7.70 -20.36
C ASP A 22 -9.93 8.90 -19.91
N SER A 23 -9.66 9.37 -18.70
CA SER A 23 -10.11 10.67 -18.23
C SER A 23 -8.87 11.49 -17.87
N ASP A 24 -8.63 12.56 -18.63
CA ASP A 24 -7.43 13.42 -18.47
C ASP A 24 -7.23 13.89 -17.01
N SER A 25 -8.32 14.13 -16.28
CA SER A 25 -8.29 14.61 -14.89
C SER A 25 -7.73 13.58 -13.91
N ALA A 26 -8.12 12.30 -14.00
CA ALA A 26 -7.63 11.28 -13.08
C ALA A 26 -6.18 10.88 -13.37
N THR A 27 -5.81 10.81 -14.64
CA THR A 27 -4.42 10.61 -15.04
C THR A 27 -3.54 11.75 -14.53
N GLN A 28 -4.03 13.01 -14.54
CA GLN A 28 -3.31 14.13 -13.92
C GLN A 28 -3.15 14.01 -12.40
N VAL A 29 -4.18 13.57 -11.67
CA VAL A 29 -4.08 13.31 -10.22
C VAL A 29 -3.04 12.22 -9.94
N ALA A 30 -3.06 11.12 -10.69
CA ALA A 30 -2.07 10.05 -10.57
C ALA A 30 -0.63 10.49 -10.92
N MET A 31 -0.47 11.53 -11.75
CA MET A 31 0.81 12.11 -12.12
C MET A 31 1.39 13.10 -11.09
N GLN A 32 0.61 13.52 -10.10
CA GLN A 32 1.11 14.41 -9.05
C GLN A 32 2.29 13.79 -8.30
N ASN A 33 3.28 14.61 -7.97
CA ASN A 33 4.46 14.20 -7.21
C ASN A 33 4.49 14.91 -5.84
N THR A 34 3.69 14.38 -4.94
CA THR A 34 3.60 14.80 -3.54
C THR A 34 4.23 13.75 -2.61
N LEU A 35 4.19 13.99 -1.31
CA LEU A 35 4.60 12.99 -0.31
C LEU A 35 3.65 11.77 -0.28
N LEU A 36 2.38 11.98 -0.61
CA LEU A 36 1.29 11.01 -0.41
C LEU A 36 0.90 10.27 -1.69
N THR A 37 1.35 10.76 -2.84
CA THR A 37 1.13 10.11 -4.14
C THR A 37 2.13 8.96 -4.32
N PRO A 38 1.67 7.77 -4.71
CA PRO A 38 2.56 6.65 -4.99
C PRO A 38 3.60 7.02 -6.07
N ARG A 39 4.82 6.52 -5.93
CA ARG A 39 5.94 6.75 -6.86
C ARG A 39 6.28 5.46 -7.58
N PHE A 40 6.83 5.57 -8.78
CA PHE A 40 7.39 4.40 -9.45
C PHE A 40 8.84 4.22 -9.02
N TYR A 41 9.23 2.96 -8.83
CA TYR A 41 10.54 2.62 -8.29
C TYR A 41 11.36 1.82 -9.29
N THR A 42 12.67 1.96 -9.16
CA THR A 42 13.66 1.09 -9.80
C THR A 42 14.73 0.74 -8.77
N THR A 43 15.52 -0.29 -9.02
CA THR A 43 16.45 -0.81 -8.02
C THR A 43 17.66 -1.47 -8.68
N ASP A 44 18.55 -2.03 -7.86
CA ASP A 44 19.62 -2.89 -8.32
C ASP A 44 19.04 -4.29 -8.56
N PHE A 45 18.71 -4.58 -9.81
CA PHE A 45 18.09 -5.85 -10.19
C PHE A 45 19.08 -7.02 -10.12
N ASP A 46 20.38 -6.77 -10.25
CA ASP A 46 21.39 -7.82 -10.15
C ASP A 46 21.54 -8.28 -8.69
N GLU A 47 21.50 -7.33 -7.73
CA GLU A 47 21.47 -7.65 -6.29
C GLU A 47 20.17 -8.40 -5.90
N LEU A 48 19.02 -8.06 -6.49
CA LEU A 48 17.78 -8.83 -6.31
C LEU A 48 17.84 -10.23 -6.91
N ASP A 49 18.42 -10.39 -8.11
CA ASP A 49 18.54 -11.69 -8.79
C ASP A 49 19.49 -12.63 -8.05
N ALA A 50 20.47 -12.08 -7.32
CA ALA A 50 21.47 -12.85 -6.59
C ALA A 50 20.98 -13.45 -5.25
N ILE A 51 19.72 -13.21 -4.84
CA ILE A 51 19.20 -13.72 -3.56
C ILE A 51 19.14 -15.26 -3.58
N ASP A 52 19.71 -15.86 -2.53
CA ASP A 52 19.60 -17.30 -2.27
C ASP A 52 18.51 -17.58 -1.22
N VAL A 53 17.42 -18.21 -1.65
CA VAL A 53 16.32 -18.59 -0.75
C VAL A 53 16.47 -20.00 -0.16
N THR A 54 17.62 -20.68 -0.39
CA THR A 54 17.96 -21.98 0.22
C THR A 54 17.78 -22.00 1.75
N PRO A 55 18.19 -20.98 2.53
CA PRO A 55 18.01 -21.00 3.99
C PRO A 55 16.55 -21.04 4.45
N VAL A 56 15.61 -20.62 3.59
CA VAL A 56 14.17 -20.54 3.89
C VAL A 56 13.35 -21.49 3.01
N ARG A 57 14.00 -22.43 2.31
CA ARG A 57 13.40 -23.27 1.27
C ARG A 57 12.13 -23.99 1.72
N ALA A 58 12.16 -24.55 2.93
CA ALA A 58 11.06 -25.29 3.51
C ALA A 58 9.78 -24.44 3.69
N GLU A 59 9.92 -23.13 3.90
CA GLU A 59 8.80 -22.19 3.99
C GLU A 59 8.46 -21.55 2.64
N TRP A 60 9.46 -21.39 1.77
CA TRP A 60 9.35 -20.77 0.45
C TRP A 60 8.54 -21.62 -0.54
N ASP A 61 8.90 -22.89 -0.73
CA ASP A 61 8.26 -23.73 -1.75
C ASP A 61 6.74 -23.88 -1.54
N PRO A 62 6.23 -24.10 -0.30
CA PRO A 62 4.79 -24.12 -0.06
C PRO A 62 4.09 -22.80 -0.35
N LEU A 63 4.73 -21.66 -0.06
CA LEU A 63 4.17 -20.34 -0.35
C LEU A 63 4.07 -20.11 -1.86
N ILE A 64 5.14 -20.41 -2.61
CA ILE A 64 5.14 -20.28 -4.06
C ILE A 64 4.09 -21.21 -4.68
N ALA A 65 3.97 -22.45 -4.20
CA ALA A 65 2.94 -23.39 -4.66
C ALA A 65 1.52 -22.85 -4.42
N GLU A 66 1.27 -22.23 -3.27
CA GLU A 66 -0.01 -21.57 -2.95
C GLU A 66 -0.31 -20.41 -3.92
N MET A 67 0.68 -19.54 -4.16
CA MET A 67 0.53 -18.41 -5.11
C MET A 67 0.31 -18.88 -6.56
N GLN A 68 0.95 -19.99 -6.95
CA GLN A 68 0.75 -20.61 -8.26
C GLN A 68 -0.63 -21.25 -8.41
N ALA A 69 -1.16 -21.87 -7.36
CA ALA A 69 -2.50 -22.45 -7.35
C ALA A 69 -3.60 -21.38 -7.53
N ASP A 70 -3.29 -20.11 -7.21
CA ASP A 70 -4.13 -18.95 -7.49
C ASP A 70 -5.56 -19.12 -6.95
N PRO A 71 -5.73 -19.36 -5.64
CA PRO A 71 -7.05 -19.62 -5.05
C PRO A 71 -8.03 -18.44 -5.24
N ASN A 72 -7.50 -17.24 -5.48
CA ASN A 72 -8.27 -16.00 -5.66
C ASN A 72 -8.58 -15.66 -7.13
N ARG A 73 -8.23 -16.51 -8.11
CA ARG A 73 -8.36 -16.20 -9.56
C ARG A 73 -9.72 -15.66 -9.98
N GLY A 74 -10.80 -16.21 -9.41
CA GLY A 74 -12.18 -15.82 -9.74
C GLY A 74 -12.70 -14.60 -8.98
N HIS A 75 -11.96 -14.13 -7.97
CA HIS A 75 -12.50 -13.24 -6.95
C HIS A 75 -12.67 -11.80 -7.42
N PHE A 76 -11.73 -11.27 -8.20
CA PHE A 76 -11.76 -9.87 -8.68
C PHE A 76 -12.76 -9.64 -9.83
N LYS A 77 -13.85 -10.39 -9.85
CA LYS A 77 -14.98 -10.22 -10.76
C LYS A 77 -16.17 -9.70 -9.96
N LYS A 78 -16.84 -8.71 -10.55
CA LYS A 78 -18.14 -8.26 -10.07
C LYS A 78 -19.14 -9.40 -10.30
N ASN A 79 -19.84 -9.81 -9.25
CA ASN A 79 -20.86 -10.84 -9.27
C ASN A 79 -22.22 -10.22 -8.88
N GLU A 80 -23.21 -11.05 -8.57
CA GLU A 80 -24.54 -10.61 -8.14
C GLU A 80 -24.50 -9.78 -6.83
N ASP A 81 -23.44 -9.89 -6.02
CA ASP A 81 -23.25 -9.09 -4.80
C ASP A 81 -22.68 -7.69 -5.08
N TRP A 82 -22.40 -7.34 -6.35
CA TRP A 82 -21.98 -5.99 -6.73
C TRP A 82 -23.22 -5.11 -6.93
N ASP A 83 -23.70 -4.54 -5.83
CA ASP A 83 -24.88 -3.69 -5.80
C ASP A 83 -24.70 -2.45 -6.69
N HIS A 84 -25.80 -1.93 -7.24
CA HIS A 84 -25.77 -0.67 -8.00
C HIS A 84 -25.33 0.49 -7.10
N VAL A 85 -24.41 1.32 -7.59
CA VAL A 85 -23.90 2.49 -6.89
C VAL A 85 -24.46 3.75 -7.54
N ASP A 86 -25.20 4.53 -6.76
CA ASP A 86 -25.63 5.87 -7.16
C ASP A 86 -24.50 6.89 -6.93
N TRP A 87 -23.61 7.00 -7.92
CA TRP A 87 -22.52 7.97 -7.90
C TRP A 87 -22.98 9.42 -8.01
N ASP A 88 -24.15 9.68 -8.59
CA ASP A 88 -24.66 11.04 -8.80
C ASP A 88 -25.42 11.56 -7.58
N GLY A 89 -26.08 10.67 -6.83
CA GLY A 89 -26.68 10.96 -5.52
C GLY A 89 -25.71 10.90 -4.34
N MET A 90 -24.46 10.46 -4.54
CA MET A 90 -23.44 10.44 -3.50
C MET A 90 -23.07 11.86 -3.06
N ASP A 91 -22.91 12.06 -1.74
CA ASP A 91 -22.44 13.34 -1.18
C ASP A 91 -21.17 13.83 -1.93
N PRO A 92 -21.11 15.10 -2.38
CA PRO A 92 -20.02 15.57 -3.23
C PRO A 92 -18.63 15.46 -2.60
N ASP A 93 -18.50 15.69 -1.30
CA ASP A 93 -17.21 15.60 -0.60
C ASP A 93 -16.81 14.12 -0.46
N LEU A 94 -17.77 13.24 -0.14
CA LEU A 94 -17.54 11.80 -0.14
C LEU A 94 -17.13 11.30 -1.54
N ARG A 95 -17.85 11.67 -2.60
CA ARG A 95 -17.55 11.26 -3.98
C ARG A 95 -16.13 11.64 -4.36
N LYS A 96 -15.73 12.88 -4.07
CA LYS A 96 -14.38 13.38 -4.34
C LYS A 96 -13.32 12.58 -3.58
N GLU A 97 -13.46 12.44 -2.26
CA GLU A 97 -12.48 11.74 -1.43
C GLU A 97 -12.39 10.25 -1.77
N PHE A 98 -13.51 9.65 -2.16
CA PHE A 98 -13.56 8.26 -2.56
C PHE A 98 -12.93 8.02 -3.93
N ILE A 99 -13.18 8.88 -4.92
CA ILE A 99 -12.47 8.84 -6.21
C ILE A 99 -10.96 9.03 -5.98
N ASP A 100 -10.54 9.98 -5.13
CA ASP A 100 -9.14 10.16 -4.78
C ASP A 100 -8.55 8.92 -4.07
N PHE A 101 -9.33 8.25 -3.21
CA PHE A 101 -8.96 6.97 -2.61
C PHE A 101 -8.72 5.90 -3.67
N LEU A 102 -9.64 5.73 -4.63
CA LEU A 102 -9.52 4.73 -5.69
C LEU A 102 -8.35 5.04 -6.64
N ILE A 103 -8.18 6.28 -7.11
CA ILE A 103 -7.06 6.67 -7.98
C ILE A 103 -5.71 6.40 -7.29
N SER A 104 -5.57 6.83 -6.03
CA SER A 104 -4.32 6.64 -5.29
C SER A 104 -4.03 5.17 -4.99
N SER A 105 -5.06 4.35 -4.74
CA SER A 105 -4.88 2.91 -4.52
C SER A 105 -4.53 2.20 -5.82
N CYS A 106 -5.27 2.43 -6.91
CA CYS A 106 -4.95 1.91 -8.26
C CYS A 106 -3.52 2.25 -8.70
N THR A 107 -3.07 3.48 -8.45
CA THR A 107 -1.69 3.91 -8.78
C THR A 107 -0.63 3.21 -7.92
N ALA A 108 -0.96 2.83 -6.69
CA ALA A 108 -0.05 2.11 -5.79
C ALA A 108 0.14 0.65 -6.25
N GLU A 109 -0.97 -0.08 -6.46
CA GLU A 109 -0.96 -1.47 -6.96
C GLU A 109 -0.20 -1.54 -8.30
N PHE A 110 -0.53 -0.62 -9.22
CA PHE A 110 0.12 -0.59 -10.52
C PHE A 110 1.62 -0.26 -10.43
N SER A 111 2.03 0.54 -9.45
CA SER A 111 3.45 0.80 -9.21
C SER A 111 4.21 -0.46 -8.80
N GLY A 112 3.63 -1.30 -7.94
CA GLY A 112 4.19 -2.60 -7.56
C GLY A 112 4.34 -3.49 -8.79
N CYS A 113 3.25 -3.65 -9.56
CA CYS A 113 3.23 -4.40 -10.81
C CYS A 113 4.38 -4.02 -11.76
N VAL A 114 4.66 -2.73 -11.95
CA VAL A 114 5.72 -2.26 -12.87
C VAL A 114 7.10 -2.70 -12.38
N LEU A 115 7.38 -2.57 -11.08
CA LEU A 115 8.66 -3.00 -10.49
C LEU A 115 8.86 -4.51 -10.65
N TYR A 116 7.82 -5.30 -10.34
CA TYR A 116 7.88 -6.76 -10.37
C TYR A 116 8.01 -7.30 -11.80
N LYS A 117 7.28 -6.70 -12.74
CA LYS A 117 7.39 -7.03 -14.17
C LYS A 117 8.79 -6.75 -14.70
N GLU A 118 9.41 -5.65 -14.27
CA GLU A 118 10.77 -5.31 -14.68
C GLU A 118 11.79 -6.30 -14.11
N MET A 119 11.59 -6.76 -12.87
CA MET A 119 12.43 -7.81 -12.27
C MET A 119 12.31 -9.13 -13.04
N LYS A 120 11.09 -9.58 -13.36
CA LYS A 120 10.87 -10.77 -14.21
C LYS A 120 11.57 -10.64 -15.57
N ARG A 121 11.54 -9.46 -16.19
CA ARG A 121 12.11 -9.22 -17.52
C ARG A 121 13.64 -9.30 -17.54
N ARG A 122 14.30 -8.88 -16.46
CA ARG A 122 15.76 -8.77 -16.37
C ARG A 122 16.43 -9.95 -15.67
N GLY A 123 15.73 -10.55 -14.69
CA GLY A 123 16.28 -11.59 -13.84
C GLY A 123 16.47 -12.93 -14.54
N SER A 124 17.35 -13.74 -13.98
CA SER A 124 17.67 -15.10 -14.41
C SER A 124 17.47 -16.14 -13.31
N ASN A 125 17.39 -15.71 -12.04
CA ASN A 125 17.11 -16.56 -10.90
C ASN A 125 15.64 -17.00 -10.92
N LYS A 126 15.42 -18.31 -11.04
CA LYS A 126 14.08 -18.89 -11.18
C LYS A 126 13.19 -18.63 -9.96
N ASP A 127 13.72 -18.69 -8.75
CA ASP A 127 12.92 -18.43 -7.54
C ASP A 127 12.41 -16.99 -7.54
N ILE A 128 13.31 -16.04 -7.83
CA ILE A 128 13.03 -14.62 -7.77
C ILE A 128 12.11 -14.18 -8.92
N THR A 129 12.42 -14.60 -10.15
CA THR A 129 11.59 -14.29 -11.32
C THR A 129 10.19 -14.90 -11.22
N GLN A 130 10.06 -16.11 -10.64
CA GLN A 130 8.78 -16.75 -10.40
C GLN A 130 7.95 -15.99 -9.36
N LEU A 131 8.53 -15.62 -8.21
CA LEU A 131 7.84 -14.80 -7.22
C LEU A 131 7.31 -13.50 -7.86
N PHE A 132 8.19 -12.73 -8.49
CA PHE A 132 7.81 -11.44 -9.05
C PHE A 132 6.83 -11.55 -10.22
N GLN A 133 6.84 -12.65 -10.98
CA GLN A 133 5.80 -12.92 -11.97
C GLN A 133 4.43 -13.10 -11.32
N LEU A 134 4.36 -13.86 -10.22
CA LEU A 134 3.10 -14.12 -9.50
C LEU A 134 2.58 -12.84 -8.86
N MET A 135 3.45 -12.08 -8.20
CA MET A 135 3.06 -10.78 -7.62
C MET A 135 2.61 -9.79 -8.70
N ALA A 136 3.33 -9.68 -9.82
CA ALA A 136 2.92 -8.80 -10.92
C ALA A 136 1.53 -9.14 -11.47
N ARG A 137 1.18 -10.44 -11.54
CA ARG A 137 -0.16 -10.89 -11.95
C ARG A 137 -1.23 -10.38 -10.98
N ASP A 138 -1.01 -10.58 -9.68
CA ASP A 138 -1.99 -10.23 -8.65
C ASP A 138 -2.20 -8.70 -8.60
N GLU A 139 -1.12 -7.93 -8.58
CA GLU A 139 -1.11 -6.45 -8.59
C GLU A 139 -1.78 -5.85 -9.84
N ALA A 140 -1.61 -6.49 -11.00
CA ALA A 140 -2.28 -6.06 -12.21
C ALA A 140 -3.80 -6.30 -12.16
N ARG A 141 -4.25 -7.37 -11.49
CA ARG A 141 -5.68 -7.65 -11.24
C ARG A 141 -6.26 -6.68 -10.23
N HIS A 142 -5.53 -6.37 -9.16
CA HIS A 142 -5.88 -5.36 -8.17
C HIS A 142 -6.10 -3.99 -8.80
N ALA A 143 -5.09 -3.50 -9.55
CA ALA A 143 -5.17 -2.23 -10.27
C ALA A 143 -6.34 -2.23 -11.27
N GLY A 144 -6.54 -3.35 -11.98
CA GLY A 144 -7.65 -3.52 -12.92
C GLY A 144 -9.01 -3.40 -12.27
N PHE A 145 -9.20 -4.11 -11.16
CA PHE A 145 -10.47 -4.12 -10.44
C PHE A 145 -10.82 -2.74 -9.88
N ILE A 146 -9.84 -2.01 -9.33
CA ILE A 146 -10.07 -0.62 -8.89
C ILE A 146 -10.38 0.29 -10.09
N ASN A 147 -9.65 0.15 -11.20
CA ASN A 147 -9.89 0.96 -12.39
C ASN A 147 -11.28 0.68 -12.98
N ASP A 148 -11.76 -0.56 -12.90
CA ASP A 148 -13.12 -0.96 -13.28
C ASP A 148 -14.18 -0.35 -12.35
N ALA A 149 -13.88 -0.11 -11.07
CA ALA A 149 -14.77 0.64 -10.16
C ALA A 149 -14.74 2.15 -10.47
N LEU A 150 -13.57 2.72 -10.79
CA LEU A 150 -13.45 4.13 -11.20
C LEU A 150 -14.28 4.42 -12.46
N ARG A 151 -14.33 3.48 -13.42
CA ARG A 151 -15.11 3.64 -14.65
C ARG A 151 -16.59 3.82 -14.41
N GLU A 152 -17.15 3.18 -13.37
CA GLU A 152 -18.55 3.36 -12.97
C GLU A 152 -18.81 4.79 -12.45
N ALA A 153 -17.79 5.45 -11.87
CA ALA A 153 -17.85 6.84 -11.48
C ALA A 153 -17.62 7.83 -12.65
N GLY A 154 -17.44 7.33 -13.88
CA GLY A 154 -17.08 8.11 -15.06
C GLY A 154 -15.60 8.50 -15.13
N VAL A 155 -14.73 7.80 -14.41
CA VAL A 155 -13.31 8.10 -14.27
C VAL A 155 -12.45 6.91 -14.71
N ALA A 156 -11.31 7.14 -15.35
CA ALA A 156 -10.37 6.06 -15.66
C ALA A 156 -8.93 6.56 -15.57
N VAL A 157 -8.05 5.72 -15.02
CA VAL A 157 -6.61 5.97 -14.96
C VAL A 157 -5.94 5.26 -16.14
N ASN A 158 -5.18 6.02 -16.94
CA ASN A 158 -4.40 5.47 -18.04
C ASN A 158 -3.07 4.88 -17.53
N LEU A 159 -3.10 3.61 -17.15
CA LEU A 159 -1.96 2.91 -16.56
C LEU A 159 -0.77 2.81 -17.53
N GLY A 160 -1.02 2.56 -18.82
CA GLY A 160 0.03 2.57 -19.86
C GLY A 160 0.77 3.90 -19.93
N PHE A 161 0.04 5.02 -19.94
CA PHE A 161 0.62 6.37 -19.93
C PHE A 161 1.48 6.64 -18.68
N LEU A 162 1.05 6.18 -17.49
CA LEU A 162 1.81 6.37 -16.26
C LEU A 162 3.21 5.74 -16.35
N THR A 163 3.36 4.57 -16.98
CA THR A 163 4.67 3.91 -17.15
C THR A 163 5.67 4.74 -17.95
N GLN A 164 5.18 5.51 -18.93
CA GLN A 164 6.02 6.29 -19.83
C GLN A 164 6.39 7.65 -19.26
N LYS A 165 5.51 8.24 -18.43
CA LYS A 165 5.62 9.64 -18.02
C LYS A 165 6.07 9.83 -16.57
N LYS A 166 5.80 8.87 -15.69
CA LYS A 166 6.14 9.00 -14.28
C LYS A 166 7.65 8.79 -14.07
N LYS A 167 8.25 9.60 -13.19
CA LYS A 167 9.68 9.50 -12.87
C LYS A 167 9.91 8.27 -11.99
N TYR A 168 10.87 7.44 -12.39
CA TYR A 168 11.34 6.32 -11.58
C TYR A 168 12.31 6.80 -10.51
N THR A 169 12.08 6.39 -9.27
CA THR A 169 12.92 6.69 -8.12
C THR A 169 13.76 5.47 -7.79
N TYR A 170 15.09 5.61 -7.80
CA TYR A 170 15.96 4.51 -7.41
C TYR A 170 15.86 4.24 -5.90
N PHE A 171 15.75 2.97 -5.54
CA PHE A 171 15.77 2.51 -4.17
C PHE A 171 16.67 1.28 -4.04
N ARG A 172 17.50 1.23 -3.00
CA ARG A 172 18.37 0.06 -2.78
C ARG A 172 17.52 -1.17 -2.45
N PRO A 173 17.90 -2.39 -2.88
CA PRO A 173 17.10 -3.60 -2.69
C PRO A 173 16.62 -3.84 -1.26
N LYS A 174 17.51 -3.71 -0.26
CA LYS A 174 17.09 -3.84 1.15
C LYS A 174 15.98 -2.88 1.58
N PHE A 175 15.92 -1.69 1.00
CA PHE A 175 14.87 -0.72 1.29
C PHE A 175 13.59 -1.04 0.54
N ILE A 176 13.67 -1.65 -0.65
CA ILE A 176 12.52 -2.24 -1.33
C ILE A 176 11.90 -3.32 -0.42
N TYR A 177 12.70 -4.16 0.23
CA TYR A 177 12.15 -5.17 1.16
C TYR A 177 11.36 -4.54 2.29
N TYR A 178 11.93 -3.56 3.01
CA TYR A 178 11.22 -2.94 4.13
C TYR A 178 9.98 -2.16 3.69
N ALA A 179 10.09 -1.40 2.61
CA ALA A 179 8.98 -0.58 2.11
C ALA A 179 7.85 -1.43 1.57
N THR A 180 8.16 -2.44 0.76
CA THR A 180 7.16 -3.33 0.16
C THR A 180 6.51 -4.17 1.25
N TYR A 181 7.30 -4.86 2.09
CA TYR A 181 6.78 -5.60 3.24
C TYR A 181 5.81 -4.78 4.09
N LEU A 182 6.17 -3.54 4.42
CA LEU A 182 5.29 -2.67 5.20
C LEU A 182 4.07 -2.21 4.42
N SER A 183 4.20 -1.96 3.11
CA SER A 183 3.06 -1.64 2.23
C SER A 183 2.04 -2.77 2.25
N GLU A 184 2.47 -4.01 2.03
CA GLU A 184 1.61 -5.21 2.07
C GLU A 184 0.95 -5.36 3.44
N LYS A 185 1.73 -5.33 4.54
CA LYS A 185 1.19 -5.58 5.89
C LYS A 185 0.27 -4.46 6.38
N ILE A 186 0.58 -3.19 6.06
CA ILE A 186 -0.30 -2.08 6.44
C ILE A 186 -1.53 -1.99 5.52
N GLY A 187 -1.39 -2.33 4.24
CA GLY A 187 -2.49 -2.46 3.28
C GLY A 187 -3.50 -3.49 3.75
N TYR A 188 -3.02 -4.71 4.04
CA TYR A 188 -3.80 -5.76 4.71
C TYR A 188 -4.51 -5.23 5.96
N ALA A 189 -3.77 -4.64 6.91
CA ALA A 189 -4.32 -4.18 8.18
C ALA A 189 -5.42 -3.12 7.99
N ARG A 190 -5.29 -2.24 7.00
CA ARG A 190 -6.28 -1.22 6.63
C ARG A 190 -7.53 -1.87 6.07
N TYR A 191 -7.38 -2.67 5.01
CA TYR A 191 -8.51 -3.29 4.32
C TYR A 191 -9.29 -4.24 5.22
N ILE A 192 -8.63 -5.09 6.00
CA ILE A 192 -9.32 -6.00 6.93
C ILE A 192 -10.04 -5.23 8.05
N THR A 193 -9.49 -4.10 8.50
CA THR A 193 -10.16 -3.27 9.53
C THR A 193 -11.43 -2.65 8.99
N ILE A 194 -11.40 -2.10 7.77
CA ILE A 194 -12.61 -1.60 7.10
C ILE A 194 -13.62 -2.73 6.87
N PHE A 195 -13.17 -3.87 6.34
CA PHE A 195 -14.04 -5.01 6.06
C PHE A 195 -14.77 -5.50 7.31
N ARG A 196 -14.03 -5.78 8.39
CA ARG A 196 -14.60 -6.27 9.65
C ARG A 196 -15.50 -5.23 10.34
N HIS A 197 -15.22 -3.94 10.18
CA HIS A 197 -16.11 -2.87 10.63
C HIS A 197 -17.44 -2.91 9.87
N LEU A 198 -17.40 -2.98 8.54
CA LEU A 198 -18.58 -3.00 7.68
C LEU A 198 -19.35 -4.33 7.70
N GLU A 199 -18.78 -5.42 8.21
CA GLU A 199 -19.55 -6.63 8.54
C GLU A 199 -20.45 -6.42 9.75
N ARG A 200 -19.98 -5.65 10.74
CA ARG A 200 -20.75 -5.32 11.96
C ARG A 200 -21.70 -4.15 11.75
N HIS A 201 -21.34 -3.26 10.83
CA HIS A 201 -22.06 -2.04 10.49
C HIS A 201 -22.33 -1.97 8.97
N PRO A 202 -23.16 -2.87 8.42
CA PRO A 202 -23.46 -2.89 6.99
C PRO A 202 -24.12 -1.60 6.49
N GLU A 203 -24.79 -0.84 7.35
CA GLU A 203 -25.38 0.47 7.07
C GLU A 203 -24.37 1.54 6.62
N HIS A 204 -23.10 1.38 6.99
CA HIS A 204 -22.02 2.30 6.62
C HIS A 204 -21.33 1.90 5.30
N ARG A 205 -21.79 0.86 4.63
CA ARG A 205 -21.20 0.38 3.37
C ARG A 205 -21.77 1.16 2.19
N PHE A 206 -21.17 2.32 1.90
CA PHE A 206 -21.58 3.17 0.78
C PHE A 206 -21.12 2.67 -0.61
N HIS A 207 -20.29 1.63 -0.69
CA HIS A 207 -19.83 1.05 -1.96
C HIS A 207 -19.58 -0.47 -1.86
N PRO A 208 -19.93 -1.28 -2.88
CA PRO A 208 -19.77 -2.73 -2.85
C PRO A 208 -18.31 -3.20 -2.81
N ILE A 209 -17.35 -2.42 -3.35
CA ILE A 209 -15.91 -2.77 -3.37
C ILE A 209 -15.38 -3.28 -2.03
N PHE A 210 -15.90 -2.77 -0.91
CA PHE A 210 -15.49 -3.20 0.43
C PHE A 210 -15.76 -4.68 0.70
N LYS A 211 -16.77 -5.30 0.06
CA LYS A 211 -17.03 -6.76 0.19
C LYS A 211 -15.87 -7.59 -0.36
N TRP A 212 -15.12 -7.08 -1.33
CA TRP A 212 -13.99 -7.77 -1.97
C TRP A 212 -12.67 -7.62 -1.21
N PHE A 213 -12.62 -6.80 -0.15
CA PHE A 213 -11.39 -6.54 0.59
C PHE A 213 -10.85 -7.77 1.33
N ARG A 214 -11.71 -8.74 1.71
CA ARG A 214 -11.29 -9.93 2.45
C ARG A 214 -10.32 -10.80 1.66
N GLU A 215 -10.64 -11.11 0.42
CA GLU A 215 -9.80 -12.00 -0.39
C GLU A 215 -8.65 -11.25 -1.03
N TRP A 216 -8.83 -9.95 -1.32
CA TRP A 216 -7.71 -9.03 -1.60
C TRP A 216 -6.67 -9.12 -0.49
N CYS A 217 -7.09 -9.02 0.78
CA CYS A 217 -6.20 -9.16 1.92
C CYS A 217 -5.42 -10.49 1.91
N ASN A 218 -5.97 -11.58 1.35
CA ASN A 218 -5.22 -12.84 1.28
C ASN A 218 -4.04 -12.75 0.29
N ASP A 219 -4.17 -12.01 -0.82
CA ASP A 219 -3.06 -11.79 -1.76
C ASP A 219 -1.97 -10.92 -1.13
N GLU A 220 -2.33 -9.78 -0.54
CA GLU A 220 -1.42 -8.89 0.20
C GLU A 220 -0.71 -9.65 1.34
N PHE A 221 -1.44 -10.56 2.01
CA PHE A 221 -0.86 -11.36 3.06
C PHE A 221 0.27 -12.23 2.50
N ARG A 222 0.04 -12.99 1.42
CA ARG A 222 1.03 -13.85 0.75
C ARG A 222 2.21 -13.04 0.21
N HIS A 223 1.96 -11.87 -0.36
CA HIS A 223 3.00 -10.96 -0.83
C HIS A 223 3.89 -10.51 0.34
N GLY A 224 3.28 -10.12 1.46
CA GLY A 224 3.99 -9.81 2.70
C GLY A 224 4.77 -11.00 3.27
N GLU A 225 4.22 -12.22 3.20
CA GLU A 225 4.93 -13.45 3.61
C GLU A 225 6.18 -13.68 2.75
N ALA A 226 6.08 -13.47 1.43
CA ALA A 226 7.21 -13.66 0.53
C ALA A 226 8.36 -12.69 0.86
N PHE A 227 8.06 -11.41 1.08
CA PHE A 227 9.06 -10.43 1.50
C PHE A 227 9.62 -10.68 2.91
N ALA A 228 8.83 -11.25 3.83
CA ALA A 228 9.36 -11.71 5.11
C ALA A 228 10.40 -12.82 4.90
N LEU A 229 10.10 -13.83 4.07
CA LEU A 229 11.05 -14.90 3.76
C LEU A 229 12.30 -14.37 3.06
N LEU A 230 12.18 -13.46 2.10
CA LEU A 230 13.32 -12.81 1.46
C LEU A 230 14.24 -12.14 2.49
N MET A 231 13.68 -11.41 3.47
CA MET A 231 14.48 -10.79 4.53
C MET A 231 15.11 -11.80 5.50
N ARG A 232 14.57 -13.02 5.59
CA ARG A 232 15.09 -14.10 6.45
C ARG A 232 16.23 -14.89 5.79
N THR A 233 16.47 -14.72 4.50
CA THR A 233 17.63 -15.29 3.80
C THR A 233 18.97 -14.75 4.33
N ASP A 234 19.02 -13.47 4.73
CA ASP A 234 20.20 -12.84 5.32
C ASP A 234 19.86 -12.15 6.65
N PRO A 235 20.29 -12.70 7.81
CA PRO A 235 20.07 -12.11 9.14
C PRO A 235 20.59 -10.66 9.28
N LYS A 236 21.51 -10.20 8.42
CA LYS A 236 21.99 -8.81 8.44
C LYS A 236 20.87 -7.83 8.10
N LEU A 237 19.89 -8.22 7.28
CA LEU A 237 18.77 -7.36 6.89
C LEU A 237 17.92 -6.94 8.10
N THR A 238 17.91 -7.70 9.18
CA THR A 238 17.09 -7.42 10.37
C THR A 238 17.93 -7.16 11.62
N SER A 239 19.24 -6.92 11.49
CA SER A 239 20.14 -6.71 12.62
C SER A 239 21.07 -5.49 12.47
N GLY A 240 21.76 -5.13 13.56
CA GLY A 240 22.69 -4.00 13.59
C GLY A 240 22.06 -2.67 13.18
N VAL A 241 22.72 -1.94 12.28
CA VAL A 241 22.25 -0.63 11.77
C VAL A 241 20.93 -0.75 10.99
N ASN A 242 20.61 -1.91 10.43
CA ASN A 242 19.35 -2.08 9.71
C ASN A 242 18.12 -1.99 10.62
N VAL A 243 18.27 -2.23 11.93
CA VAL A 243 17.19 -1.98 12.91
C VAL A 243 16.79 -0.50 12.97
N LEU A 244 17.74 0.42 12.78
CA LEU A 244 17.45 1.85 12.71
C LEU A 244 16.69 2.22 11.43
N TRP A 245 17.01 1.56 10.32
CA TRP A 245 16.25 1.70 9.08
C TRP A 245 14.84 1.15 9.24
N ILE A 246 14.67 -0.04 9.79
CA ILE A 246 13.34 -0.61 10.09
C ILE A 246 12.51 0.36 10.93
N LYS A 247 13.11 0.95 11.98
CA LYS A 247 12.44 1.97 12.80
C LYS A 247 12.01 3.19 11.98
N PHE A 248 12.90 3.68 11.11
CA PHE A 248 12.60 4.79 10.21
C PHE A 248 11.43 4.47 9.28
N PHE A 249 11.45 3.29 8.63
CA PHE A 249 10.39 2.87 7.72
C PHE A 249 9.04 2.68 8.44
N LEU A 250 9.02 2.01 9.59
CA LEU A 250 7.82 1.89 10.42
C LEU A 250 7.25 3.27 10.75
N THR A 251 8.10 4.20 11.20
CA THR A 251 7.68 5.55 11.59
C THR A 251 7.15 6.33 10.38
N ALA A 252 7.87 6.27 9.25
CA ALA A 252 7.51 6.95 8.01
C ALA A 252 6.18 6.44 7.44
N VAL A 253 5.98 5.14 7.41
CA VAL A 253 4.75 4.51 6.90
C VAL A 253 3.57 4.84 7.81
N TYR A 254 3.71 4.68 9.13
CA TYR A 254 2.61 4.95 10.07
C TYR A 254 2.21 6.42 10.05
N ALA A 255 3.20 7.32 10.07
CA ALA A 255 2.99 8.75 9.99
C ALA A 255 2.32 9.18 8.67
N THR A 256 2.76 8.60 7.54
CA THR A 256 2.17 8.88 6.23
C THR A 256 0.70 8.42 6.18
N MET A 257 0.39 7.24 6.71
CA MET A 257 -0.99 6.75 6.78
C MET A 257 -1.85 7.63 7.66
N TYR A 258 -1.36 8.07 8.83
CA TYR A 258 -2.09 8.99 9.69
C TYR A 258 -2.51 10.26 8.96
N VAL A 259 -1.55 10.90 8.27
CA VAL A 259 -1.80 12.12 7.51
C VAL A 259 -2.79 11.87 6.37
N ARG A 260 -2.66 10.75 5.66
CA ARG A 260 -3.55 10.39 4.55
C ARG A 260 -4.99 10.18 5.02
N ASP A 261 -5.18 9.49 6.15
CA ASP A 261 -6.51 9.18 6.67
C ASP A 261 -7.23 10.45 7.14
N HIS A 262 -6.49 11.34 7.81
CA HIS A 262 -7.00 12.65 8.25
C HIS A 262 -7.22 13.68 7.13
N GLN A 263 -6.82 13.36 5.89
CA GLN A 263 -7.14 14.16 4.71
C GLN A 263 -8.42 13.72 4.01
N ARG A 264 -9.09 12.68 4.53
CA ARG A 264 -10.35 12.16 3.98
C ARG A 264 -11.45 12.08 5.04
N PRO A 265 -11.86 13.21 5.64
CA PRO A 265 -12.90 13.23 6.66
C PRO A 265 -14.27 12.73 6.17
N ALA A 266 -14.71 13.05 4.95
CA ALA A 266 -16.01 12.60 4.44
C ALA A 266 -16.04 11.09 4.22
N PHE A 267 -14.94 10.50 3.71
CA PHE A 267 -14.76 9.05 3.57
C PHE A 267 -14.91 8.32 4.91
N HIS A 268 -14.20 8.76 5.94
CA HIS A 268 -14.26 8.11 7.27
C HIS A 268 -15.60 8.35 7.96
N ALA A 269 -16.20 9.53 7.78
CA ALA A 269 -17.55 9.81 8.26
C ALA A 269 -18.60 8.89 7.62
N ALA A 270 -18.50 8.64 6.32
CA ALA A 270 -19.38 7.71 5.61
C ALA A 270 -19.21 6.25 6.06
N LEU A 271 -17.97 5.85 6.42
CA LEU A 271 -17.71 4.57 7.06
C LEU A 271 -18.21 4.50 8.51
N GLY A 272 -18.58 5.62 9.14
CA GLY A 272 -18.94 5.66 10.55
C GLY A 272 -17.76 5.41 11.48
N VAL A 273 -16.55 5.84 11.09
CA VAL A 273 -15.30 5.55 11.80
C VAL A 273 -14.55 6.82 12.16
N ASP A 274 -14.04 6.91 13.39
CA ASP A 274 -13.06 7.93 13.79
C ASP A 274 -11.67 7.62 13.17
N PRO A 275 -11.07 8.52 12.38
CA PRO A 275 -9.73 8.33 11.82
C PRO A 275 -8.63 8.07 12.86
N ASP A 276 -8.73 8.63 14.07
CA ASP A 276 -7.76 8.40 15.15
C ASP A 276 -7.83 6.94 15.64
N TRP A 277 -9.04 6.45 15.92
CA TRP A 277 -9.29 5.04 16.26
C TRP A 277 -8.81 4.10 15.14
N TYR A 278 -9.14 4.43 13.88
CA TYR A 278 -8.80 3.61 12.72
C TYR A 278 -7.28 3.46 12.57
N ALA A 279 -6.55 4.57 12.68
CA ALA A 279 -5.09 4.56 12.65
C ALA A 279 -4.52 3.66 13.75
N GLN A 280 -4.99 3.77 14.99
CA GLN A 280 -4.51 2.94 16.10
C GLN A 280 -4.80 1.44 15.89
N ALA A 281 -5.98 1.10 15.38
CA ALA A 281 -6.35 -0.28 15.05
C ALA A 281 -5.43 -0.87 13.97
N VAL A 282 -5.14 -0.09 12.92
CA VAL A 282 -4.22 -0.46 11.84
C VAL A 282 -2.80 -0.64 12.37
N TYR A 283 -2.30 0.28 13.22
CA TYR A 283 -0.97 0.18 13.82
C TYR A 283 -0.81 -1.04 14.71
N THR A 284 -1.84 -1.37 15.49
CA THR A 284 -1.84 -2.55 16.35
C THR A 284 -1.68 -3.81 15.50
N LYS A 285 -2.54 -4.00 14.48
CA LYS A 285 -2.47 -5.16 13.58
C LYS A 285 -1.14 -5.22 12.82
N THR A 286 -0.69 -4.10 12.27
CA THR A 286 0.57 -4.03 11.52
C THR A 286 1.77 -4.32 12.43
N SER A 287 1.75 -3.85 13.68
CA SER A 287 2.80 -4.11 14.66
C SER A 287 2.88 -5.59 14.97
N GLU A 288 1.75 -6.24 15.25
CA GLU A 288 1.70 -7.69 15.49
C GLU A 288 2.21 -8.50 14.29
N LEU A 289 1.74 -8.21 13.07
CA LEU A 289 2.19 -8.87 11.85
C LEU A 289 3.69 -8.65 11.61
N SER A 290 4.20 -7.44 11.88
CA SER A 290 5.60 -7.11 11.64
C SER A 290 6.59 -7.89 12.50
N LYS A 291 6.16 -8.42 13.67
CA LYS A 291 7.00 -9.23 14.58
C LYS A 291 7.55 -10.51 13.94
N GLN A 292 6.92 -10.94 12.85
CA GLN A 292 7.39 -12.01 11.98
C GLN A 292 8.86 -11.84 11.56
N VAL A 293 9.28 -10.61 11.27
CA VAL A 293 10.59 -10.36 10.64
C VAL A 293 11.32 -9.14 11.19
N PHE A 294 10.61 -8.15 11.73
CA PHE A 294 11.23 -6.98 12.33
C PHE A 294 11.46 -7.22 13.82
N PRO A 295 12.69 -7.04 14.35
CA PRO A 295 13.00 -7.33 15.76
C PRO A 295 12.46 -6.25 16.73
N ILE A 296 11.76 -5.26 16.20
CA ILE A 296 11.19 -4.14 16.93
C ILE A 296 9.79 -3.82 16.44
N THR A 297 8.95 -3.32 17.34
CA THR A 297 7.73 -2.57 17.01
C THR A 297 7.84 -1.15 17.57
N LEU A 298 7.07 -0.21 17.03
CA LEU A 298 7.00 1.13 17.60
C LEU A 298 6.19 1.10 18.90
N ASP A 299 6.55 1.96 19.85
CA ASP A 299 5.75 2.18 21.05
C ASP A 299 4.60 3.15 20.72
N ILE A 300 3.54 2.61 20.12
CA ILE A 300 2.38 3.36 19.63
C ILE A 300 1.46 3.86 20.74
N ASP A 301 1.65 3.39 21.98
CA ASP A 301 0.91 3.84 23.16
C ASP A 301 1.68 4.90 23.95
N HIS A 302 2.91 5.24 23.53
CA HIS A 302 3.69 6.30 24.17
C HIS A 302 2.92 7.63 24.14
N PRO A 303 2.86 8.42 25.23
CA PRO A 303 2.13 9.70 25.27
C PRO A 303 2.54 10.75 24.21
N ARG A 304 3.67 10.54 23.54
CA ARG A 304 4.21 11.42 22.49
C ARG A 304 3.80 10.98 21.09
N TRP A 305 3.33 9.74 20.92
CA TRP A 305 3.00 9.14 19.63
C TRP A 305 1.87 9.90 18.95
N GLU A 306 0.67 9.86 19.52
CA GLU A 306 -0.51 10.55 18.98
C GLU A 306 -0.29 12.07 18.88
N THR A 307 0.32 12.68 19.91
CA THR A 307 0.65 14.11 19.90
C THR A 307 1.60 14.46 18.74
N GLY A 308 2.60 13.61 18.47
CA GLY A 308 3.54 13.77 17.36
C GLY A 308 2.86 13.64 16.00
N LEU A 309 1.97 12.66 15.85
CA LEU A 309 1.16 12.44 14.64
C LEU A 309 0.25 13.65 14.36
N LYS A 310 -0.48 14.14 15.36
CA LYS A 310 -1.33 15.34 15.25
C LYS A 310 -0.53 16.59 14.88
N ARG A 311 0.68 16.76 15.45
CA ARG A 311 1.58 17.87 15.07
C ARG A 311 2.03 17.77 13.62
N LEU A 312 2.39 16.56 13.18
CA LEU A 312 2.80 16.31 11.80
C LEU A 312 1.65 16.55 10.81
N GLN A 313 0.45 16.06 11.12
CA GLN A 313 -0.77 16.27 10.33
C GLN A 313 -1.07 17.76 10.15
N ARG A 314 -1.07 18.54 11.24
CA ARG A 314 -1.31 19.99 11.19
C ARG A 314 -0.25 20.70 10.36
N ALA A 315 1.03 20.34 10.54
CA ALA A 315 2.12 20.91 9.77
C ALA A 315 2.01 20.58 8.27
N ASN A 316 1.54 19.37 7.92
CA ASN A 316 1.32 18.98 6.54
C ASN A 316 0.16 19.76 5.90
N ALA A 317 -0.95 19.94 6.63
CA ALA A 317 -2.07 20.77 6.21
C ALA A 317 -1.65 22.25 6.00
N ASP A 318 -0.86 22.81 6.93
CA ASP A 318 -0.29 24.16 6.79
C ASP A 318 0.60 24.28 5.54
N LEU A 319 1.44 23.27 5.28
CA LEU A 319 2.30 23.22 4.11
C LEU A 319 1.49 23.14 2.81
N ALA A 320 0.43 22.35 2.77
CA ALA A 320 -0.47 22.25 1.61
C ALA A 320 -1.15 23.59 1.32
N ARG A 321 -1.67 24.29 2.34
CA ARG A 321 -2.26 25.64 2.20
C ARG A 321 -1.23 26.65 1.70
N ALA A 322 -0.03 26.66 2.27
CA ALA A 322 1.02 27.59 1.86
C ALA A 322 1.54 27.34 0.43
N LYS A 323 1.40 26.13 -0.11
CA LYS A 323 1.72 25.82 -1.52
C LYS A 323 0.76 26.46 -2.51
N GLN A 324 -0.48 26.72 -2.12
CA GLN A 324 -1.49 27.39 -2.97
C GLN A 324 -1.32 28.92 -3.02
N GLN A 325 -0.46 29.49 -2.17
CA GLN A 325 -0.21 30.93 -2.08
C GLN A 325 1.12 31.30 -2.73
N GLN A 326 1.23 32.55 -3.19
CA GLN A 326 2.45 33.14 -3.77
C GLN A 326 3.03 34.25 -2.88
N GLY A 327 4.28 34.66 -3.12
CA GLY A 327 4.93 35.76 -2.40
C GLY A 327 5.80 35.33 -1.20
N LEU A 328 6.40 36.33 -0.55
CA LEU A 328 7.33 36.15 0.59
C LEU A 328 6.66 35.49 1.81
N GLY A 329 5.43 35.90 2.15
CA GLY A 329 4.66 35.29 3.24
C GLY A 329 4.44 33.78 3.03
N ALA A 330 4.12 33.37 1.80
CA ALA A 330 3.97 31.96 1.45
C ALA A 330 5.29 31.18 1.59
N ARG A 331 6.44 31.78 1.24
CA ARG A 331 7.76 31.15 1.43
C ARG A 331 8.08 30.93 2.90
N VAL A 332 7.83 31.94 3.75
CA VAL A 332 8.04 31.83 5.20
C VAL A 332 7.10 30.78 5.81
N ALA A 333 5.83 30.76 5.40
CA ALA A 333 4.86 29.77 5.86
C ALA A 333 5.28 28.35 5.46
N ARG A 334 5.73 28.13 4.21
CA ARG A 334 6.25 26.83 3.75
C ARG A 334 7.46 26.38 4.55
N LEU A 335 8.42 27.26 4.81
CA LEU A 335 9.60 26.95 5.60
C LEU A 335 9.21 26.55 7.03
N THR A 336 8.38 27.36 7.67
CA THR A 336 7.92 27.13 9.05
C THR A 336 7.14 25.83 9.19
N ALA A 337 6.22 25.56 8.26
CA ALA A 337 5.47 24.31 8.22
C ALA A 337 6.39 23.10 7.99
N SER A 338 7.38 23.22 7.12
CA SER A 338 8.36 22.15 6.86
C SER A 338 9.23 21.85 8.09
N LEU A 339 9.70 22.89 8.80
CA LEU A 339 10.46 22.73 10.05
C LEU A 339 9.61 22.08 11.15
N ARG A 340 8.34 22.47 11.28
CA ARG A 340 7.40 21.84 12.22
C ARG A 340 7.16 20.37 11.88
N ALA A 341 6.98 20.04 10.60
CA ALA A 341 6.82 18.67 10.15
C ALA A 341 8.08 17.83 10.44
N ALA A 342 9.27 18.35 10.13
CA ALA A 342 10.54 17.68 10.42
C ALA A 342 10.74 17.46 11.92
N SER A 343 10.48 18.48 12.75
CA SER A 343 10.58 18.37 14.21
C SER A 343 9.59 17.34 14.77
N ALA A 344 8.34 17.33 14.31
CA ALA A 344 7.35 16.33 14.72
C ALA A 344 7.79 14.91 14.33
N PHE A 345 8.30 14.72 13.11
CA PHE A 345 8.79 13.42 12.64
C PHE A 345 10.01 12.93 13.42
N ILE A 346 10.99 13.81 13.72
CA ILE A 346 12.12 13.48 14.59
C ILE A 346 11.62 13.12 16.00
N GLY A 347 10.62 13.83 16.51
CA GLY A 347 9.94 13.50 17.75
C GLY A 347 9.38 12.08 17.77
N LEU A 348 8.72 11.66 16.69
CA LEU A 348 8.21 10.29 16.53
C LEU A 348 9.36 9.28 16.44
N LEU A 349 10.39 9.55 15.63
CA LEU A 349 11.52 8.66 15.42
C LEU A 349 12.36 8.42 16.70
N THR A 350 12.32 9.35 17.64
CA THR A 350 13.03 9.28 18.93
C THR A 350 12.20 8.64 20.06
N ILE A 351 10.95 8.24 19.80
CA ILE A 351 10.18 7.41 20.74
C ILE A 351 10.87 6.04 20.85
N PRO A 352 11.05 5.47 22.07
CA PRO A 352 11.60 4.13 22.24
C PRO A 352 10.82 3.07 21.44
N SER A 353 11.48 2.00 21.04
CA SER A 353 10.84 0.88 20.33
C SER A 353 10.82 -0.35 21.21
N ASN A 354 9.76 -1.15 21.10
CA ASN A 354 9.62 -2.39 21.82
C ASN A 354 10.41 -3.49 21.12
N ARG A 355 11.35 -4.13 21.82
CA ARG A 355 12.17 -5.21 21.26
C ARG A 355 11.56 -6.57 21.56
N HIS A 356 11.71 -7.50 20.63
CA HIS A 356 11.28 -8.88 20.80
C HIS A 356 12.18 -9.83 20.00
N ARG A 357 12.05 -11.13 20.27
CA ARG A 357 12.74 -12.16 19.48
C ARG A 357 11.89 -12.49 18.26
N LEU A 358 12.55 -12.64 17.13
CA LEU A 358 11.90 -13.15 15.93
C LEU A 358 11.47 -14.60 16.15
N PRO A 359 10.33 -15.01 15.59
CA PRO A 359 9.89 -16.40 15.67
C PRO A 359 10.86 -17.34 14.93
N ALA A 360 10.82 -18.62 15.29
CA ALA A 360 11.61 -19.65 14.62
C ALA A 360 11.10 -19.90 13.21
N THR A 361 9.79 -20.14 13.09
CA THR A 361 9.05 -20.19 11.83
C THR A 361 8.69 -18.77 11.42
N THR A 362 8.95 -18.43 10.17
CA THR A 362 8.62 -17.11 9.65
C THR A 362 7.14 -17.05 9.31
N ARG A 363 6.56 -18.05 8.66
CA ARG A 363 5.18 -17.99 8.17
C ARG A 363 4.15 -17.73 9.26
N LEU A 364 3.24 -16.81 8.98
CA LEU A 364 2.05 -16.52 9.78
C LEU A 364 0.81 -17.15 9.10
N GLU A 365 -0.24 -17.37 9.89
CA GLU A 365 -1.56 -17.72 9.39
C GLU A 365 -2.46 -16.47 9.39
N PRO A 366 -3.31 -16.26 8.37
CA PRO A 366 -4.30 -15.20 8.40
C PRO A 366 -5.25 -15.40 9.59
N VAL A 367 -5.35 -14.39 10.45
CA VAL A 367 -6.36 -14.39 11.52
C VAL A 367 -7.66 -13.86 10.92
N TYR A 368 -8.60 -14.77 10.65
CA TYR A 368 -9.93 -14.42 10.16
C TYR A 368 -10.78 -13.79 11.26
#